data_AF-X1TKJ5-F1
#
_entry.id   AF-X1TKJ5-F1
#
_cell.length_a   1.000
_cell.length_b   1.000
_cell.length_c   1.000
_cell.angle_alpha   90.00
_cell.angle_beta   90.00
_cell.angle_gamma   90.00
#
_symmetry.space_group_name_H-M   'P 1'
#
loop_
_entity.id
_entity.type
_entity.pdbx_description
1 polymer ?
#
loop_
_entity_poly.entity_id
_entity_poly.type
_entity_poly.pdbx_seq_one_letter_code
_entity_poly.pdbx_strand_id
1 'polypeptide(L)'
;MKVLREYNRRIEAPQKVMENIEMLLDENTYTVVTGQQPGIFTGPLYTIYKALSAIIVANNHSDKNHPLVPIFWNASEDHDLSEVDHIYLMHNNYPRKISYPVREEKSTSEIRLDKEKIDRMIANIEEFTPDTEFKDSILEKLVSICQGRQNLAQVFSKLMLSFLGDFGLILIEPKDLKKLMIPVFKKLIENPTRCSKILSQEEVKLKELGYSPRIHKSSDFCNFLVE
;
A
#
# COMPACT_ATOMS: atom_id res chain seq x y z
N MET A 1 -0.05 6.47 17.43
CA MET A 1 -1.46 6.92 17.32
C MET A 1 -1.64 8.27 16.63
N LYS A 2 -1.03 9.37 17.09
CA LYS A 2 -1.19 10.69 16.44
C LYS A 2 -0.98 10.66 14.92
N VAL A 3 0.13 10.08 14.45
CA VAL A 3 0.44 9.97 13.01
C VAL A 3 -0.64 9.20 12.23
N LEU A 4 -1.14 8.09 12.78
CA LEU A 4 -2.20 7.30 12.15
C LEU A 4 -3.49 8.10 12.01
N ARG A 5 -3.91 8.80 13.07
CA ARG A 5 -5.11 9.66 13.05
C ARG A 5 -4.97 10.79 12.03
N GLU A 6 -3.83 11.47 12.01
CA GLU A 6 -3.58 12.58 11.09
C GLU A 6 -3.61 12.12 9.63
N TYR A 7 -2.95 11.00 9.31
CA TYR A 7 -2.97 10.45 7.96
C TYR A 7 -4.39 10.05 7.53
N ASN A 8 -5.07 9.22 8.34
CA ASN A 8 -6.39 8.69 7.98
C ASN A 8 -7.45 9.80 7.90
N ARG A 9 -7.34 10.88 8.69
CA ARG A 9 -8.21 12.07 8.53
C ARG A 9 -7.96 12.81 7.23
N ARG A 10 -6.68 12.95 6.82
CA ARG A 10 -6.28 13.62 5.57
C ARG A 10 -6.81 12.91 4.32
N ILE A 11 -6.94 11.58 4.38
CA ILE A 11 -7.54 10.77 3.32
C ILE A 11 -9.03 10.50 3.54
N GLU A 12 -9.68 11.25 4.44
CA GLU A 12 -11.14 11.23 4.67
C GLU A 12 -11.68 9.84 5.05
N ALA A 13 -10.92 9.08 5.86
CA ALA A 13 -11.32 7.76 6.30
C ALA A 13 -12.62 7.80 7.12
N PRO A 14 -13.50 6.79 6.97
CA PRO A 14 -14.77 6.75 7.68
C PRO A 14 -14.55 6.54 9.18
N GLN A 15 -15.61 6.80 9.95
CA GLN A 15 -15.57 6.74 11.41
C GLN A 15 -15.09 5.38 11.94
N LYS A 16 -15.43 4.28 11.25
CA LYS A 16 -14.98 2.93 11.63
C LYS A 16 -13.46 2.78 11.66
N VAL A 17 -12.75 3.43 10.73
CA VAL A 17 -11.28 3.45 10.72
C VAL A 17 -10.75 4.22 11.94
N MET A 18 -11.39 5.33 12.29
CA MET A 18 -11.00 6.11 13.48
C MET A 18 -11.19 5.29 14.76
N GLU A 19 -12.32 4.59 14.89
CA GLU A 19 -12.58 3.68 16.03
C GLU A 19 -11.49 2.60 16.15
N ASN A 20 -11.11 1.96 15.04
CA ASN A 20 -10.04 0.97 15.05
C ASN A 20 -8.68 1.60 15.43
N ILE A 21 -8.40 2.85 15.05
CA ILE A 21 -7.19 3.56 15.49
C ILE A 21 -7.25 3.85 17.00
N GLU A 22 -8.43 4.16 17.56
CA GLU A 22 -8.59 4.36 19.00
C GLU A 22 -8.32 3.09 19.80
N MET A 23 -8.76 1.93 19.29
CA MET A 23 -8.51 0.64 19.94
C MET A 23 -7.02 0.36 20.17
N LEU A 24 -6.14 0.87 19.30
CA LEU A 24 -4.69 0.73 19.42
C LEU A 24 -4.07 1.51 20.61
N LEU A 25 -4.86 2.26 21.37
CA LEU A 25 -4.42 2.83 22.65
C LEU A 25 -4.41 1.79 23.78
N ASP A 26 -5.20 0.73 23.65
CA ASP A 26 -5.19 -0.40 24.57
C ASP A 26 -3.98 -1.29 24.26
N GLU A 27 -3.21 -1.63 25.29
CA GLU A 27 -2.03 -2.50 25.20
C GLU A 27 -2.37 -3.94 24.79
N ASN A 28 -3.64 -4.34 24.92
CA ASN A 28 -4.14 -5.65 24.53
C ASN A 28 -4.69 -5.70 23.10
N THR A 29 -4.71 -4.57 22.36
CA THR A 29 -5.11 -4.56 20.95
C THR A 29 -3.92 -4.91 20.06
N TYR A 30 -4.11 -5.93 19.23
CA TYR A 30 -3.12 -6.39 18.25
C TYR A 30 -3.55 -6.03 16.82
N THR A 31 -2.62 -6.20 15.88
CA THR A 31 -2.82 -5.78 14.49
C THR A 31 -2.62 -6.95 13.53
N VAL A 32 -3.43 -6.99 12.48
CA VAL A 32 -3.17 -7.83 11.31
C VAL A 32 -2.68 -6.91 10.21
N VAL A 33 -1.38 -7.00 9.89
CA VAL A 33 -0.73 -6.10 8.95
C VAL A 33 -0.50 -6.82 7.61
N THR A 34 -0.88 -6.15 6.53
CA THR A 34 -0.51 -6.51 5.17
C THR A 34 -0.02 -5.27 4.43
N GLY A 35 0.43 -5.39 3.19
CA GLY A 35 0.86 -4.24 2.41
C GLY A 35 1.12 -4.53 0.94
N GLN A 36 1.19 -3.44 0.18
CA GLN A 36 1.60 -3.43 -1.22
C GLN A 36 2.02 -2.00 -1.62
N GLN A 37 2.80 -1.86 -2.69
CA GLN A 37 3.05 -0.57 -3.32
C GLN A 37 1.72 0.05 -3.85
N PRO A 38 1.59 1.37 -3.87
CA PRO A 38 0.38 2.05 -4.33
C PRO A 38 0.30 2.10 -5.85
N GLY A 39 -0.23 1.02 -6.45
CA GLY A 39 -0.57 0.96 -7.86
C GLY A 39 -1.61 2.01 -8.27
N ILE A 40 -1.46 2.60 -9.46
CA ILE A 40 -2.51 3.45 -10.05
C ILE A 40 -3.82 2.67 -10.09
N PHE A 41 -4.92 3.30 -9.68
CA PHE A 41 -6.22 2.66 -9.51
C PHE A 41 -6.19 1.34 -8.70
N THR A 42 -5.38 1.28 -7.65
CA THR A 42 -5.12 0.13 -6.76
C THR A 42 -4.25 -0.99 -7.35
N GLY A 43 -3.89 -0.88 -8.62
CA GLY A 43 -3.05 -1.86 -9.31
C GLY A 43 -3.73 -3.23 -9.43
N PRO A 44 -3.00 -4.34 -9.25
CA PRO A 44 -3.54 -5.69 -9.42
C PRO A 44 -4.49 -6.10 -8.28
N LEU A 45 -5.45 -6.98 -8.60
CA LEU A 45 -6.48 -7.44 -7.65
C LEU A 45 -5.95 -8.06 -6.35
N TYR A 46 -4.74 -8.64 -6.37
CA TYR A 46 -4.15 -9.19 -5.16
C TYR A 46 -3.94 -8.12 -4.08
N THR A 47 -3.84 -6.83 -4.43
CA THR A 47 -3.80 -5.72 -3.47
C THR A 47 -5.07 -5.70 -2.62
N ILE A 48 -6.23 -5.79 -3.28
CA ILE A 48 -7.54 -5.83 -2.62
C ILE A 48 -7.68 -7.12 -1.81
N TYR A 49 -7.26 -8.27 -2.37
CA TYR A 49 -7.34 -9.55 -1.65
C TYR A 49 -6.45 -9.60 -0.41
N LYS A 50 -5.27 -8.99 -0.44
CA LYS A 50 -4.41 -8.84 0.73
C LYS A 50 -5.11 -8.04 1.83
N ALA A 51 -5.69 -6.89 1.48
CA ALA A 51 -6.42 -6.04 2.41
C ALA A 51 -7.64 -6.75 3.00
N LEU A 52 -8.46 -7.40 2.16
CA LEU A 52 -9.57 -8.23 2.59
C LEU A 52 -9.14 -9.36 3.50
N SER A 53 -8.01 -10.02 3.21
CA SER A 53 -7.47 -11.09 4.07
C SER A 53 -7.12 -10.55 5.45
N ALA A 54 -6.49 -9.38 5.54
CA ALA A 54 -6.20 -8.75 6.83
C ALA A 54 -7.48 -8.43 7.62
N ILE A 55 -8.51 -7.91 6.95
CA ILE A 55 -9.83 -7.63 7.54
C ILE A 55 -10.48 -8.91 8.04
N ILE A 56 -10.53 -9.96 7.22
CA ILE A 56 -11.16 -11.24 7.56
C ILE A 56 -10.43 -11.89 8.75
N VAL A 57 -9.10 -11.92 8.73
CA VAL A 57 -8.30 -12.47 9.83
C VAL A 57 -8.52 -11.67 11.11
N ALA A 58 -8.52 -10.33 11.04
CA ALA A 58 -8.80 -9.50 12.20
C ALA A 58 -10.21 -9.80 12.76
N ASN A 59 -11.24 -9.82 11.92
CA ASN A 59 -12.61 -10.06 12.36
C ASN A 59 -12.84 -11.47 12.94
N ASN A 60 -12.22 -12.49 12.36
CA ASN A 60 -12.44 -13.89 12.77
C ASN A 60 -11.63 -14.31 14.00
N HIS A 61 -10.52 -13.64 14.28
CA HIS A 61 -9.62 -14.00 15.38
C HIS A 61 -9.55 -12.94 16.49
N SER A 62 -10.32 -11.86 16.39
CA SER A 62 -10.48 -10.87 17.45
C SER A 62 -11.34 -11.44 18.59
N ASP A 63 -10.90 -11.27 19.83
CA ASP A 63 -11.69 -11.60 21.02
C ASP A 63 -11.65 -10.46 22.05
N LYS A 64 -12.37 -10.63 23.17
CA LYS A 64 -12.46 -9.60 24.22
C LYS A 64 -11.14 -9.27 24.91
N ASN A 65 -10.23 -10.24 24.98
CA ASN A 65 -8.91 -10.10 25.61
C ASN A 65 -7.84 -9.73 24.58
N HIS A 66 -8.04 -10.06 23.31
CA HIS A 66 -7.12 -9.76 22.21
C HIS A 66 -7.86 -9.16 21.02
N PRO A 67 -8.31 -7.89 21.10
CA PRO A 67 -8.91 -7.23 19.96
C PRO A 67 -7.92 -7.16 18.79
N LEU A 68 -8.38 -7.44 17.56
CA LEU A 68 -7.59 -7.30 16.35
C LEU A 68 -8.13 -6.20 15.45
N VAL A 69 -7.22 -5.38 14.91
CA VAL A 69 -7.56 -4.39 13.87
C VAL A 69 -6.75 -4.59 12.59
N PRO A 70 -7.36 -4.44 11.40
CA PRO A 70 -6.67 -4.61 10.14
C PRO A 70 -5.90 -3.35 9.74
N ILE A 71 -4.66 -3.54 9.31
CA ILE A 71 -3.78 -2.48 8.84
C ILE A 71 -3.26 -2.80 7.43
N PHE A 72 -3.31 -1.81 6.55
CA PHE A 72 -2.67 -1.84 5.26
C PHE A 72 -1.48 -0.87 5.20
N TRP A 73 -0.28 -1.42 5.04
CA TRP A 73 0.96 -0.70 4.81
C TRP A 73 1.03 -0.28 3.34
N ASN A 74 0.85 1.03 3.10
CA ASN A 74 1.02 1.61 1.78
C ASN A 74 2.53 1.74 1.52
N ALA A 75 3.14 0.84 0.75
CA ALA A 75 4.60 0.81 0.51
C ALA A 75 5.02 1.94 -0.45
N SER A 76 4.82 3.18 -0.01
CA SER A 76 4.85 4.38 -0.85
C SER A 76 6.25 4.97 -1.06
N GLU A 77 7.23 4.48 -0.30
CA GLU A 77 8.64 4.87 -0.36
C GLU A 77 9.40 4.11 -1.46
N ASP A 78 8.77 3.15 -2.12
CA ASP A 78 9.36 2.42 -3.24
C ASP A 78 9.46 3.31 -4.48
N HIS A 79 10.55 3.12 -5.23
CA HIS A 79 10.90 3.84 -6.46
C HIS A 79 10.72 2.98 -7.70
N ASP A 80 10.34 1.71 -7.58
CA ASP A 80 9.98 0.89 -8.75
C ASP A 80 8.60 1.28 -9.29
N LEU A 81 8.59 2.34 -10.09
CA LEU A 81 7.38 2.87 -10.69
C LEU A 81 6.83 1.98 -11.80
N SER A 82 7.68 1.15 -12.41
CA SER A 82 7.30 0.32 -13.55
C SER A 82 6.22 -0.71 -13.18
N GLU A 83 6.16 -1.09 -11.90
CA GLU A 83 5.17 -2.03 -11.37
C GLU A 83 3.82 -1.37 -11.02
N VAL A 84 3.83 -0.06 -10.75
CA VAL A 84 2.65 0.65 -10.19
C VAL A 84 2.03 1.67 -11.14
N ASP A 85 2.67 1.96 -12.28
CA ASP A 85 2.24 2.98 -13.23
C ASP A 85 1.13 2.53 -14.18
N HIS A 86 0.55 1.34 -14.01
CA HIS A 86 -0.41 0.83 -14.98
C HIS A 86 -1.45 -0.11 -14.36
N ILE A 87 -2.52 -0.31 -15.14
CA ILE A 87 -3.50 -1.37 -14.93
C ILE A 87 -3.67 -2.17 -16.22
N TYR A 88 -4.24 -3.37 -16.09
CA TYR A 88 -4.72 -4.17 -17.20
C TYR A 88 -6.24 -4.28 -17.13
N LEU A 89 -6.91 -3.97 -18.23
CA LEU A 89 -8.34 -4.22 -18.41
C LEU A 89 -8.55 -5.31 -19.44
N MET A 90 -9.61 -6.10 -19.29
CA MET A 90 -10.03 -7.03 -20.33
C MET A 90 -10.84 -6.29 -21.38
N HIS A 91 -10.39 -6.32 -22.63
CA HIS A 91 -11.10 -5.75 -23.77
C HIS A 91 -11.06 -6.75 -24.93
N ASN A 92 -12.22 -7.14 -25.46
CA ASN A 92 -12.35 -8.16 -26.51
C ASN A 92 -11.58 -9.46 -26.20
N ASN A 93 -11.63 -9.93 -24.95
CA ASN A 93 -10.91 -11.11 -24.45
C ASN A 93 -9.38 -11.03 -24.44
N TYR A 94 -8.81 -9.83 -24.56
CA TYR A 94 -7.36 -9.61 -24.40
C TYR A 94 -7.06 -8.60 -23.28
N PRO A 95 -5.98 -8.80 -22.52
CA PRO A 95 -5.53 -7.82 -21.55
C PRO A 95 -4.96 -6.59 -22.28
N ARG A 96 -5.55 -5.43 -22.01
CA ARG A 96 -5.10 -4.13 -22.52
C ARG A 96 -4.47 -3.33 -21.39
N LYS A 97 -3.20 -2.96 -21.55
CA LYS A 97 -2.47 -2.12 -20.61
C LYS A 97 -2.91 -0.67 -20.75
N ILE A 98 -3.26 -0.02 -19.64
CA ILE A 98 -3.45 1.43 -19.55
C ILE A 98 -2.39 1.96 -18.60
N SER A 99 -1.51 2.82 -19.12
CA SER A 99 -0.38 3.37 -18.38
C SER A 99 -0.58 4.83 -17.99
N TYR A 100 -0.16 5.16 -16.77
CA TYR A 100 0.10 6.48 -16.24
C TYR A 100 1.60 6.79 -16.40
N PRO A 101 2.05 7.44 -17.47
CA PRO A 101 3.48 7.61 -17.71
C PRO A 101 4.10 8.52 -16.64
N VAL A 102 5.00 7.95 -15.82
CA VAL A 102 5.87 8.68 -14.89
C VAL A 102 7.28 8.75 -15.48
N ARG A 103 7.87 9.96 -15.46
CA ARG A 103 9.24 10.20 -15.95
C ARG A 103 10.20 10.61 -14.84
N GLU A 104 9.72 10.65 -13.60
CA GLU A 104 10.46 11.13 -12.44
C GLU A 104 10.98 9.93 -11.66
N GLU A 105 12.25 9.95 -11.27
CA GLU A 105 12.83 8.99 -10.31
C GLU A 105 12.48 9.43 -8.89
N LYS A 106 11.22 9.18 -8.51
CA LYS A 106 10.67 9.56 -7.21
C LYS A 106 9.82 8.45 -6.64
N SER A 107 9.72 8.42 -5.32
CA SER A 107 8.80 7.51 -4.64
C SER A 107 7.35 7.83 -4.99
N THR A 108 6.46 6.84 -4.90
CA THR A 108 5.01 7.05 -5.15
C THR A 108 4.36 8.08 -4.21
N SER A 109 4.93 8.28 -3.01
CA SER A 109 4.52 9.36 -2.09
C SER A 109 4.85 10.78 -2.60
N GLU A 110 5.64 10.91 -3.66
CA GLU A 110 6.13 12.18 -4.21
C GLU A 110 5.64 12.47 -5.62
N ILE A 111 5.16 11.44 -6.32
CA ILE A 111 4.54 11.58 -7.64
C ILE A 111 3.19 12.27 -7.46
N ARG A 112 3.09 13.52 -7.91
CA ARG A 112 1.81 14.21 -8.05
C ARG A 112 1.08 13.71 -9.28
N LEU A 113 -0.22 13.48 -9.12
CA LEU A 113 -1.04 13.08 -10.26
C LEU A 113 -1.38 14.29 -11.13
N ASP A 114 -1.13 14.13 -12.43
CA ASP A 114 -1.45 15.11 -13.45
C ASP A 114 -2.89 14.87 -13.93
N LYS A 115 -3.69 15.93 -13.90
CA LYS A 115 -5.11 15.85 -14.21
C LYS A 115 -5.36 15.34 -15.62
N GLU A 116 -4.63 15.83 -16.63
CA GLU A 116 -4.83 15.43 -18.02
C GLU A 116 -4.44 13.96 -18.27
N LYS A 117 -3.41 13.45 -17.58
CA LYS A 117 -3.06 12.03 -17.63
C LYS A 117 -4.14 11.16 -16.99
N ILE A 118 -4.67 11.56 -15.83
CA ILE A 118 -5.75 10.81 -15.17
C ILE A 118 -7.02 10.83 -16.01
N ASP A 119 -7.43 11.99 -16.52
CA ASP A 119 -8.63 12.13 -17.35
C ASP A 119 -8.52 11.22 -18.60
N ARG A 120 -7.33 11.15 -19.22
CA ARG A 120 -7.07 10.19 -20.31
C ARG A 120 -7.18 8.73 -19.89
N MET A 121 -6.70 8.36 -18.71
CA MET A 121 -6.84 6.98 -18.23
C MET A 121 -8.31 6.63 -17.97
N ILE A 122 -9.07 7.55 -17.38
CA ILE A 122 -10.51 7.38 -17.12
C ILE A 122 -11.27 7.24 -18.45
N ALA A 123 -10.95 8.05 -19.46
CA ALA A 123 -11.52 7.90 -20.80
C ALA A 123 -11.18 6.54 -21.44
N ASN A 124 -9.97 6.00 -21.23
CA ASN A 124 -9.63 4.65 -21.69
C ASN A 124 -10.41 3.57 -20.93
N ILE A 125 -10.66 3.74 -19.62
CA ILE A 125 -11.53 2.82 -18.86
C ILE A 125 -12.94 2.86 -19.44
N GLU A 126 -13.46 4.07 -19.70
CA GLU A 126 -14.77 4.27 -20.32
C GLU A 126 -14.85 3.59 -21.70
N GLU A 127 -13.86 3.75 -22.56
CA GLU A 127 -13.85 3.15 -23.89
C GLU A 127 -13.74 1.60 -23.85
N PHE A 128 -12.90 1.06 -22.95
CA PHE A 128 -12.57 -0.36 -22.99
C PHE A 128 -13.50 -1.25 -22.16
N THR A 129 -14.37 -0.67 -21.34
CA THR A 129 -15.32 -1.42 -20.50
C THR A 129 -16.75 -1.38 -21.06
N PRO A 130 -17.53 -2.47 -20.94
CA PRO A 130 -18.93 -2.49 -21.37
C PRO A 130 -19.78 -1.46 -20.63
N ASP A 131 -20.80 -0.93 -21.31
CA ASP A 131 -21.81 -0.09 -20.67
C ASP A 131 -22.68 -0.93 -19.74
N THR A 132 -22.75 -0.51 -18.47
CA THR A 132 -23.55 -1.14 -17.41
C THR A 132 -24.15 -0.05 -16.54
N GLU A 133 -25.20 -0.36 -15.79
CA GLU A 133 -25.83 0.56 -14.84
C GLU A 133 -24.89 1.06 -13.73
N PHE A 134 -23.73 0.42 -13.55
CA PHE A 134 -22.73 0.79 -12.55
C PHE A 134 -21.64 1.73 -13.08
N LYS A 135 -21.43 1.75 -14.40
CA LYS A 135 -20.25 2.36 -15.05
C LYS A 135 -20.12 3.84 -14.69
N ASP A 136 -21.17 4.62 -14.92
CA ASP A 136 -21.14 6.07 -14.70
C ASP A 136 -20.78 6.41 -13.24
N SER A 137 -21.40 5.72 -12.29
CA SER A 137 -21.14 5.94 -10.86
C SER A 137 -19.69 5.64 -10.46
N ILE A 138 -19.06 4.63 -11.08
CA ILE A 138 -17.67 4.26 -10.83
C ILE A 138 -16.73 5.31 -11.44
N LEU A 139 -16.99 5.74 -12.69
CA LEU A 139 -16.19 6.77 -13.35
C LEU A 139 -16.27 8.10 -12.59
N GLU A 140 -17.46 8.53 -12.17
CA GLU A 140 -17.65 9.72 -11.35
C GLU A 140 -16.86 9.64 -10.03
N LYS A 141 -16.89 8.49 -9.37
CA LYS A 141 -16.12 8.25 -8.14
C LYS A 141 -14.61 8.30 -8.38
N LEU A 142 -14.12 7.71 -9.48
CA LEU A 142 -12.70 7.79 -9.86
C LEU A 142 -12.27 9.23 -10.12
N VAL A 143 -13.08 9.99 -10.88
CA VAL A 143 -12.84 11.41 -11.13
C VAL A 143 -12.79 12.17 -9.80
N SER A 144 -13.80 12.00 -8.94
CA SER A 144 -13.87 12.68 -7.65
C SER A 144 -12.67 12.38 -6.76
N ILE A 145 -12.26 11.13 -6.63
CA ILE A 145 -11.13 10.74 -5.77
C ILE A 145 -9.80 11.27 -6.32
N CYS A 146 -9.63 11.31 -7.64
CA CYS A 146 -8.40 11.77 -8.28
C CYS A 146 -8.33 13.30 -8.45
N GLN A 147 -9.37 14.05 -8.08
CA GLN A 147 -9.37 15.51 -8.16
C GLN A 147 -8.36 16.15 -7.18
N GLY A 148 -7.89 17.34 -7.54
CA GLY A 148 -6.99 18.14 -6.71
C GLY A 148 -5.51 17.79 -6.87
N ARG A 149 -4.67 18.37 -6.00
CA ARG A 149 -3.20 18.22 -6.05
C ARG A 149 -2.73 17.10 -5.11
N GLN A 150 -3.21 15.88 -5.36
CA GLN A 150 -2.87 14.69 -4.57
C GLN A 150 -1.69 13.92 -5.19
N ASN A 151 -0.98 13.16 -4.36
CA ASN A 151 0.03 12.21 -4.84
C ASN A 151 -0.56 10.81 -5.08
N LEU A 152 0.19 9.94 -5.77
CA LEU A 152 -0.23 8.57 -6.08
C LEU A 152 -0.59 7.78 -4.82
N ALA A 153 0.21 7.88 -3.77
CA ALA A 153 -0.04 7.19 -2.49
C ALA A 153 -1.37 7.62 -1.82
N GLN A 154 -1.73 8.90 -1.88
CA GLN A 154 -2.98 9.44 -1.33
C GLN A 154 -4.19 8.96 -2.12
N VAL A 155 -4.14 9.03 -3.45
CA VAL A 155 -5.23 8.55 -4.31
C VAL A 155 -5.43 7.05 -4.14
N PHE A 156 -4.35 6.28 -4.06
CA PHE A 156 -4.41 4.87 -3.70
C PHE A 156 -5.12 4.64 -2.36
N SER A 157 -4.69 5.32 -1.30
CA SER A 157 -5.30 5.18 0.03
C SER A 157 -6.79 5.55 0.03
N LYS A 158 -7.18 6.61 -0.66
CA LYS A 158 -8.59 7.01 -0.81
C LYS A 158 -9.42 5.96 -1.55
N LEU A 159 -8.88 5.37 -2.63
CA LEU A 159 -9.56 4.28 -3.35
C LEU A 159 -9.72 3.05 -2.46
N MET A 160 -8.68 2.65 -1.73
CA MET A 160 -8.73 1.53 -0.77
C MET A 160 -9.80 1.76 0.29
N LEU A 161 -9.88 2.96 0.87
CA LEU A 161 -10.93 3.32 1.83
C LEU A 161 -12.32 3.32 1.20
N SER A 162 -12.43 3.71 -0.06
CA SER A 162 -13.70 3.72 -0.78
C SER A 162 -14.27 2.31 -1.04
N PHE A 163 -13.42 1.28 -0.95
CA PHE A 163 -13.80 -0.13 -1.06
C PHE A 163 -13.92 -0.80 0.31
N LEU A 164 -13.01 -0.47 1.25
CA LEU A 164 -12.76 -1.26 2.45
C LEU A 164 -12.79 -0.46 3.76
N GLY A 165 -12.99 0.85 3.69
CA GLY A 165 -12.96 1.74 4.85
C GLY A 165 -14.06 1.44 5.87
N ASP A 166 -15.25 1.04 5.40
CA ASP A 166 -16.38 0.69 6.27
C ASP A 166 -16.14 -0.59 7.07
N PHE A 167 -15.15 -1.41 6.67
CA PHE A 167 -14.67 -2.56 7.45
C PHE A 167 -13.54 -2.19 8.43
N GLY A 168 -13.21 -0.91 8.56
CA GLY A 168 -12.23 -0.40 9.51
C GLY A 168 -10.78 -0.60 9.10
N LEU A 169 -10.49 -0.70 7.79
CA LEU A 169 -9.12 -0.81 7.29
C LEU A 169 -8.31 0.46 7.60
N ILE A 170 -7.28 0.35 8.45
CA ILE A 170 -6.37 1.45 8.77
C ILE A 170 -5.28 1.52 7.71
N LEU A 171 -5.06 2.69 7.10
CA LEU A 171 -3.97 2.90 6.16
C LEU A 171 -2.77 3.52 6.88
N ILE A 172 -1.57 2.99 6.60
CA ILE A 172 -0.30 3.56 7.06
C ILE A 172 0.47 4.16 5.90
N GLU A 173 0.94 5.40 6.07
CA GLU A 173 1.89 6.09 5.21
C GLU A 173 3.28 6.05 5.84
N PRO A 174 4.23 5.25 5.30
CA PRO A 174 5.57 5.11 5.84
C PRO A 174 6.33 6.43 5.93
N LYS A 175 6.11 7.34 4.97
CA LYS A 175 6.74 8.67 4.96
C LYS A 175 6.45 9.46 6.25
N ASP A 176 5.24 9.32 6.80
CA ASP A 176 4.84 10.02 8.01
C ASP A 176 5.42 9.34 9.29
N LEU A 177 5.97 8.13 9.17
CA LEU A 177 6.60 7.36 10.27
C LEU A 177 8.12 7.58 10.38
N LYS A 178 8.80 8.21 9.42
CA LYS A 178 10.28 8.33 9.41
C LYS A 178 10.88 8.82 10.74
N LYS A 179 10.25 9.82 11.39
CA LYS A 179 10.72 10.34 12.70
C LYS A 179 10.58 9.30 13.83
N LEU A 180 9.55 8.47 13.81
CA LEU A 180 9.35 7.41 14.79
C LEU A 180 10.34 6.25 14.59
N MET A 181 10.87 6.09 13.37
CA MET A 181 11.84 5.06 13.02
C MET A 181 13.28 5.40 13.42
N ILE A 182 13.58 6.59 13.96
CA ILE A 182 14.93 7.00 14.36
C ILE A 182 15.64 5.95 15.26
N PRO A 183 15.01 5.38 16.31
CA PRO A 183 15.67 4.37 17.14
C PRO A 183 16.01 3.08 16.38
N VAL A 184 15.20 2.72 15.37
CA VAL A 184 15.45 1.56 14.51
C VAL A 184 16.63 1.84 13.60
N PHE A 185 16.65 3.00 12.94
CA PHE A 185 17.78 3.40 12.09
C PHE A 185 19.09 3.52 12.85
N LYS A 186 19.08 4.04 14.09
CA LYS A 186 20.29 4.05 14.95
C LYS A 186 20.85 2.65 15.15
N LYS A 187 20.01 1.68 15.51
CA LYS A 187 20.43 0.27 15.67
C LYS A 187 20.99 -0.32 14.37
N LEU A 188 20.37 0.02 13.23
CA LEU A 188 20.86 -0.42 11.91
C LEU A 188 22.23 0.20 11.60
N ILE A 189 22.45 1.48 11.91
CA ILE A 189 23.74 2.17 11.66
C ILE A 189 24.84 1.67 12.59
N GLU A 190 24.52 1.39 13.85
CA GLU A 190 25.49 0.83 14.83
C GLU A 190 25.95 -0.58 14.43
N ASN A 191 25.10 -1.34 13.72
CA ASN A 191 25.40 -2.71 13.29
C ASN A 191 24.97 -2.93 11.81
N PRO A 192 25.62 -2.26 10.85
CA PRO A 192 25.11 -2.10 9.48
C PRO A 192 24.99 -3.40 8.70
N THR A 193 25.88 -4.35 8.97
CA THR A 193 25.92 -5.65 8.28
C THR A 193 25.20 -6.77 9.04
N ARG A 194 24.65 -6.50 10.23
CA ARG A 194 24.03 -7.55 11.06
C ARG A 194 22.91 -8.27 10.32
N CYS A 195 22.01 -7.53 9.68
CA CYS A 195 20.91 -8.12 8.92
C CYS A 195 21.41 -8.95 7.73
N SER A 196 22.41 -8.46 6.99
CA SER A 196 22.97 -9.18 5.83
C SER A 196 23.70 -10.45 6.22
N LYS A 197 24.40 -10.46 7.36
CA LYS A 197 25.04 -11.66 7.91
C LYS A 197 24.00 -12.72 8.31
N ILE A 198 22.93 -12.30 8.99
CA ILE A 198 21.83 -13.20 9.35
C ILE A 198 21.16 -13.75 8.08
N LEU A 199 20.85 -12.90 7.10
CA LEU A 199 20.29 -13.32 5.81
C LEU A 199 21.18 -14.36 5.12
N SER A 200 22.49 -14.11 5.04
CA SER A 200 23.45 -15.03 4.42
C SER A 200 23.47 -16.40 5.12
N GLN A 201 23.37 -16.43 6.46
CA GLN A 201 23.31 -17.68 7.22
C GLN A 201 22.02 -18.46 6.95
N GLU A 202 20.88 -17.77 6.87
CA GLU A 202 19.59 -18.41 6.56
C GLU A 202 19.50 -18.85 5.09
N GLU A 203 20.15 -18.14 4.16
CA GLU A 203 20.25 -18.57 2.75
C GLU A 203 20.94 -19.94 2.61
N VAL A 204 21.97 -20.22 3.42
CA VAL A 204 22.65 -21.53 3.44
C VAL A 204 21.68 -22.62 3.91
N LYS A 205 21.00 -22.39 5.04
CA LYS A 205 20.03 -23.36 5.58
C LYS A 205 18.89 -23.64 4.60
N LEU A 206 18.38 -22.62 3.90
CA LEU A 206 17.34 -22.79 2.88
C LEU A 206 17.82 -23.67 1.73
N LYS A 207 19.07 -23.49 1.27
CA LYS A 207 19.67 -24.33 0.22
C LYS A 207 19.87 -25.77 0.66
N GLU A 208 20.30 -25.99 1.90
CA GLU A 208 20.45 -27.34 2.48
C GLU A 208 19.11 -28.08 2.56
N LEU A 209 18.01 -27.36 2.77
CA LEU A 209 16.65 -27.89 2.72
C LEU A 209 16.09 -28.05 1.30
N GLY A 210 16.87 -27.73 0.25
CA GLY A 210 16.48 -27.86 -1.15
C GLY A 210 15.68 -26.69 -1.72
N TYR A 211 15.56 -25.57 -1.00
CA TYR A 211 14.87 -24.37 -1.47
C TYR A 211 15.82 -23.40 -2.18
N SER A 212 15.30 -22.62 -3.13
CA SER A 212 16.02 -21.53 -3.78
C SER A 212 15.76 -20.21 -3.05
N PRO A 213 16.78 -19.55 -2.46
CA PRO A 213 16.60 -18.24 -1.87
C PRO A 213 16.16 -17.22 -2.92
N ARG A 214 15.28 -16.28 -2.53
CA ARG A 214 14.73 -15.24 -3.42
C ARG A 214 15.33 -13.86 -3.19
N ILE A 215 15.96 -13.66 -2.04
CA ILE A 215 16.67 -12.43 -1.69
C ILE A 215 18.15 -12.79 -1.74
N HIS A 216 18.93 -11.99 -2.47
CA HIS A 216 20.37 -12.13 -2.54
C HIS A 216 21.01 -10.78 -2.23
N LYS A 217 21.74 -10.70 -1.12
CA LYS A 217 22.49 -9.51 -0.73
C LYS A 217 23.88 -9.94 -0.28
N SER A 218 24.90 -9.16 -0.61
CA SER A 218 26.24 -9.41 -0.08
C SER A 218 26.24 -9.28 1.45
N SER A 219 27.10 -10.03 2.13
CA SER A 219 27.23 -9.98 3.60
C SER A 219 27.58 -8.58 4.13
N ASP A 220 28.18 -7.76 3.27
CA ASP A 220 28.63 -6.41 3.59
C ASP A 220 27.61 -5.33 3.21
N PHE A 221 26.46 -5.72 2.65
CA PHE A 221 25.38 -4.81 2.29
C PHE A 221 24.73 -4.18 3.53
N CYS A 222 24.50 -2.87 3.50
CA CYS A 222 23.74 -2.16 4.53
C CYS A 222 22.25 -2.16 4.17
N ASN A 223 21.37 -2.62 5.08
CA ASN A 223 19.93 -2.71 4.80
C ASN A 223 19.17 -1.40 5.08
N PHE A 224 19.74 -0.28 4.66
CA PHE A 224 19.10 1.05 4.68
C PHE A 224 19.61 1.87 3.49
N LEU A 225 18.79 2.83 3.05
CA LEU A 225 19.13 3.79 2.00
C LEU A 225 19.39 5.16 2.62
N VAL A 226 20.28 5.93 2.01
CA VAL A 226 20.50 7.34 2.33
C VAL A 226 19.99 8.13 1.14
N GLU A 227 18.89 8.86 1.36
CA GLU A 227 18.23 9.74 0.40
C GLU A 227 18.37 11.20 0.84
#